data_AF-T1B1P5-F1
#
_entry.id   AF-T1B1P5-F1
#
_cell.length_a   1.000
_cell.length_b   1.000
_cell.length_c   1.000
_cell.angle_alpha   90.00
_cell.angle_beta   90.00
_cell.angle_gamma   90.00
#
_symmetry.space_group_name_H-M   'P 1'
#
loop_
_entity.id
_entity.type
_entity.pdbx_description
1 polymer ?
#
loop_
_entity_poly.entity_id
_entity_poly.type
_entity_poly.pdbx_seq_one_letter_code
_entity_poly.pdbx_strand_id
1 'polypeptide(L)'
;TLLSGDLVSIDRKYRDPVSFRPSAKWIVLGNDLPEISDQSDGFWRRWHVIPFPVSFTEEHQKPLLAKQIIETELSGVLNWALDGLLRLLGRGHFLPPPRPVREAIQKGKKETNNVLGWIDDVEPAITGNPATPKDDLYAAYREWSLKNGTGPVSSTKFWTRIRQNYPEILEEREGSGKRRRMVNVVL
;
A
#
# COMPACT_ATOMS: atom_id res chain seq x y z
N THR A 1 0.40 12.38 6.72
CA THR A 1 0.62 13.42 7.76
C THR A 1 0.68 12.84 9.17
N LEU A 2 -0.29 12.01 9.60
CA LEU A 2 -0.22 11.41 10.94
C LEU A 2 0.94 10.41 11.14
N LEU A 3 1.33 9.72 10.06
CA LEU A 3 2.43 8.76 10.07
C LEU A 3 3.82 9.38 9.89
N SER A 4 3.90 10.65 9.47
CA SER A 4 5.18 11.32 9.18
C SER A 4 5.78 12.02 10.40
N GLY A 5 5.01 12.26 11.47
CA GLY A 5 5.47 12.98 12.66
C GLY A 5 5.47 14.51 12.51
N ASP A 6 4.92 15.01 11.39
CA ASP A 6 4.79 16.45 11.13
C ASP A 6 3.77 17.09 12.09
N LEU A 7 3.81 18.42 12.22
CA LEU A 7 2.80 19.15 12.99
C LEU A 7 1.44 19.00 12.31
N VAL A 8 0.44 18.53 13.04
CA VAL A 8 -0.93 18.35 12.57
C VAL A 8 -1.87 19.20 13.42
N SER A 9 -2.74 19.96 12.75
CA SER A 9 -3.86 20.63 13.40
C SER A 9 -5.05 19.68 13.49
N ILE A 10 -5.58 19.48 14.69
CA ILE A 10 -6.80 18.73 14.95
C ILE A 10 -7.89 19.72 15.33
N ASP A 11 -8.96 19.73 14.54
CA ASP A 11 -10.20 20.39 14.92
C ASP A 11 -10.98 19.51 15.90
N ARG A 12 -11.30 20.07 17.07
CA ARG A 12 -11.95 19.35 18.15
C ARG A 12 -13.38 19.83 18.22
N LYS A 13 -14.34 18.91 18.04
CA LYS A 13 -15.77 19.25 18.04
C LYS A 13 -16.14 20.12 19.26
N TYR A 14 -16.66 21.31 18.99
CA TYR A 14 -17.05 22.33 19.99
C TYR A 14 -15.91 22.85 20.89
N ARG A 15 -14.65 22.82 20.44
CA ARG A 15 -13.49 23.34 21.16
C ARG A 15 -12.50 23.99 20.20
N ASP A 16 -11.55 24.74 20.74
CA ASP A 16 -10.49 25.32 19.93
C ASP A 16 -9.61 24.22 19.30
N PRO A 17 -9.16 24.42 18.04
CA PRO A 17 -8.27 23.50 17.37
C PRO A 17 -6.92 23.46 18.09
N VAL A 18 -6.29 22.28 18.08
CA VAL A 18 -4.97 22.07 18.68
C VAL A 18 -3.97 21.61 17.64
N SER A 19 -2.76 22.15 17.69
CA SER A 19 -1.65 21.68 16.86
C SER A 19 -0.74 20.78 17.69
N PHE A 20 -0.44 19.59 17.21
CA PHE A 20 0.46 18.66 17.90
C PHE A 20 1.32 17.87 16.90
N ARG A 21 2.49 17.40 17.34
CA ARG A 21 3.35 16.49 16.57
C ARG A 21 3.06 15.04 17.01
N PRO A 22 2.55 14.16 16.14
CA PRO A 22 2.30 12.77 16.50
C PRO A 22 3.61 12.04 16.85
N SER A 23 3.69 11.51 18.07
CA SER A 23 4.75 10.61 18.51
C SER A 23 4.34 9.14 18.49
N ALA A 24 3.02 8.88 18.44
CA ALA A 24 2.45 7.54 18.48
C ALA A 24 2.87 6.69 17.26
N LYS A 25 2.97 5.37 17.49
CA LYS A 25 3.06 4.37 16.43
C LYS A 25 1.69 3.74 16.22
N TRP A 26 1.41 3.42 14.96
CA TRP A 26 0.15 2.83 14.56
C TRP A 26 0.31 1.32 14.47
N ILE A 27 -0.56 0.60 15.17
CA ILE A 27 -0.69 -0.85 15.07
C ILE A 27 -2.13 -1.09 14.60
N VAL A 28 -2.25 -1.70 13.43
CA VAL A 28 -3.54 -2.05 12.82
C VAL A 28 -3.63 -3.55 12.80
N LEU A 29 -4.72 -4.09 13.34
CA LEU A 29 -5.02 -5.51 13.31
C LEU A 29 -6.21 -5.73 12.38
N GLY A 30 -6.06 -6.67 11.45
CA GLY A 30 -7.08 -7.00 10.47
C GLY A 30 -6.70 -8.27 9.72
N ASN A 31 -7.70 -8.89 9.11
CA ASN A 31 -7.49 -10.08 8.26
C ASN A 31 -7.06 -9.66 6.84
N ASP A 32 -7.56 -8.52 6.38
CA ASP A 32 -7.27 -7.94 5.08
C ASP A 32 -6.68 -6.54 5.26
N LEU A 33 -5.94 -6.08 4.24
CA LEU A 33 -5.47 -4.70 4.22
C LEU A 33 -6.64 -3.75 3.94
N PRO A 34 -6.66 -2.56 4.57
CA PRO A 34 -7.63 -1.55 4.22
C PRO A 34 -7.43 -1.10 2.76
N GLU A 35 -8.43 -0.43 2.19
CA GLU A 35 -8.28 0.20 0.89
C GLU A 35 -7.17 1.26 0.94
N ILE A 36 -6.14 1.08 0.12
CA ILE A 36 -4.97 1.95 0.07
C ILE A 36 -5.04 2.83 -1.19
N SER A 37 -5.30 4.12 -0.97
CA SER A 37 -5.40 5.10 -2.05
C SER A 37 -4.03 5.61 -2.53
N ASP A 38 -3.02 5.68 -1.64
CA ASP A 38 -1.65 6.08 -1.92
C ASP A 38 -0.77 4.86 -2.19
N GLN A 39 -0.40 4.67 -3.45
CA GLN A 39 0.42 3.54 -3.91
C GLN A 39 1.90 3.90 -4.06
N SER A 40 2.33 5.06 -3.57
CA SER A 40 3.72 5.50 -3.67
C SER A 40 4.67 4.64 -2.82
N ASP A 41 5.92 4.52 -3.25
CA ASP A 41 6.95 3.85 -2.45
C ASP A 41 7.16 4.53 -1.09
N GLY A 42 6.91 5.83 -1.02
CA GLY A 42 6.97 6.55 0.25
C GLY A 42 5.90 6.12 1.23
N PHE A 43 4.70 5.80 0.76
CA PHE A 43 3.68 5.19 1.60
C PHE A 43 4.10 3.79 2.03
N TRP A 44 4.43 2.92 1.08
CA TRP A 44 4.72 1.51 1.33
C TRP A 44 5.95 1.24 2.19
N ARG A 45 7.01 2.08 2.11
CA ARG A 45 8.20 1.93 2.98
C ARG A 45 7.92 2.14 4.48
N ARG A 46 6.76 2.70 4.84
CA ARG A 46 6.35 2.93 6.24
C ARG A 46 5.50 1.78 6.79
N TRP A 47 4.98 0.92 5.93
CA TRP A 47 4.16 -0.22 6.33
C TRP A 47 5.01 -1.44 6.64
N HIS A 48 4.65 -2.16 7.69
CA HIS A 48 5.20 -3.47 8.04
C HIS A 48 4.02 -4.41 8.25
N VAL A 49 3.72 -5.25 7.26
CA VAL A 49 2.63 -6.22 7.32
C VAL A 49 3.20 -7.52 7.89
N ILE A 50 2.83 -7.85 9.13
CA ILE A 50 3.30 -9.05 9.82
C ILE A 50 2.23 -10.14 9.64
N PRO A 51 2.47 -11.16 8.80
CA PRO A 51 1.51 -12.24 8.64
C PRO A 51 1.53 -13.15 9.87
N PHE A 52 0.34 -13.56 10.32
CA PHE A 52 0.13 -14.57 11.36
C PHE A 52 -0.48 -15.83 10.73
N PRO A 53 0.33 -16.72 10.12
CA PRO A 53 -0.17 -17.85 9.32
C PRO A 53 -0.63 -19.05 10.15
N VAL A 54 -0.43 -19.02 11.47
CA VAL A 54 -0.72 -20.15 12.36
C VAL A 54 -2.14 -20.01 12.90
N SER A 55 -2.96 -21.03 12.66
CA SER A 55 -4.29 -21.18 13.25
C SER A 55 -4.25 -22.20 14.38
N PHE A 56 -4.93 -21.92 15.49
CA PHE A 56 -4.99 -22.79 16.66
C PHE A 56 -6.31 -23.58 16.69
N THR A 57 -6.25 -24.89 16.91
CA THR A 57 -7.41 -25.73 17.24
C THR A 57 -7.99 -25.30 18.59
N GLU A 58 -9.26 -25.64 18.86
CA GLU A 58 -9.94 -25.27 20.12
C GLU A 58 -9.14 -25.69 21.36
N GLU A 59 -8.51 -26.86 21.33
CA GLU A 59 -7.68 -27.39 22.41
C GLU A 59 -6.42 -26.57 22.71
N HIS A 60 -5.90 -25.85 21.71
CA HIS A 60 -4.70 -25.01 21.83
C HIS A 60 -5.02 -23.53 22.01
N GLN A 61 -6.29 -23.14 21.88
CA GLN A 61 -6.71 -21.76 22.11
C GLN A 61 -6.67 -21.46 23.61
N LYS A 62 -6.06 -20.32 23.95
CA LYS A 62 -6.04 -19.77 25.30
C LYS A 62 -6.93 -18.53 25.36
N PRO A 63 -8.26 -18.68 25.53
CA PRO A 63 -9.12 -17.54 25.78
C PRO A 63 -8.63 -16.86 27.05
N LEU A 64 -8.30 -15.57 26.99
CA LEU A 64 -7.66 -14.77 28.05
C LEU A 64 -6.12 -14.77 28.12
N LEU A 65 -5.41 -15.28 27.10
CA LEU A 65 -3.94 -15.22 27.05
C LEU A 65 -3.38 -13.81 27.31
N ALA A 66 -3.97 -12.78 26.71
CA ALA A 66 -3.53 -11.40 26.90
C ALA A 66 -3.64 -10.95 28.37
N LYS A 67 -4.70 -11.34 29.07
CA LYS A 67 -4.90 -11.03 30.49
C LYS A 67 -3.85 -11.73 31.35
N GLN A 68 -3.60 -13.02 31.08
CA GLN A 68 -2.57 -13.80 31.77
C GLN A 68 -1.18 -13.16 31.60
N ILE A 69 -0.79 -12.80 30.37
CA ILE A 69 0.50 -12.16 30.09
C ILE A 69 0.65 -10.86 30.91
N ILE A 70 -0.40 -10.04 30.98
CA ILE A 70 -0.37 -8.78 31.73
C ILE A 70 -0.21 -9.05 33.24
N GLU A 71 -0.91 -10.04 33.77
CA GLU A 71 -0.91 -10.36 35.19
C GLU A 71 0.40 -11.01 35.65
N THR A 72 1.05 -11.83 34.81
CA THR A 72 2.16 -12.69 35.27
C THR A 72 3.47 -12.51 34.51
N GLU A 73 3.49 -11.95 33.31
CA GLU A 73 4.67 -11.97 32.42
C GLU A 73 5.11 -10.57 31.93
N LEU A 74 4.46 -9.50 32.37
CA LEU A 74 4.70 -8.15 31.84
C LEU A 74 6.16 -7.69 31.97
N SER A 75 6.81 -8.02 33.09
CA SER A 75 8.23 -7.73 33.30
C SER A 75 9.13 -8.47 32.30
N GLY A 76 8.78 -9.72 31.96
CA GLY A 76 9.47 -10.50 30.95
C GLY A 76 9.34 -9.90 29.55
N VAL A 77 8.13 -9.48 29.17
CA VAL A 77 7.87 -8.80 27.89
C VAL A 77 8.66 -7.49 27.80
N LEU A 78 8.69 -6.70 28.89
CA LEU A 78 9.47 -5.46 28.94
C LEU A 78 10.97 -5.72 28.79
N ASN A 79 11.51 -6.71 29.51
CA ASN A 79 12.92 -7.07 29.41
C ASN A 79 13.29 -7.50 27.98
N TRP A 80 12.45 -8.31 27.33
CA TRP A 80 12.65 -8.70 25.93
C TRP A 80 12.64 -7.50 24.98
N ALA A 81 11.76 -6.52 25.21
CA ALA A 81 11.71 -5.28 24.44
C ALA A 81 12.97 -4.42 24.66
N LEU A 82 13.47 -4.33 25.90
CA LEU A 82 14.71 -3.62 26.24
C LEU A 82 15.93 -4.25 25.57
N ASP A 83 16.03 -5.58 25.53
CA ASP A 83 17.08 -6.29 24.80
C ASP A 83 17.01 -6.00 23.29
N GLY A 84 15.80 -5.91 22.74
CA GLY A 84 15.56 -5.44 21.38
C GLY A 84 16.08 -4.01 21.16
N LEU A 85 15.78 -3.10 22.09
CA LEU A 85 16.22 -1.71 22.05
C LEU A 85 17.74 -1.58 22.11
N LEU A 86 18.42 -2.29 23.01
CA LEU A 86 19.87 -2.27 23.13
C LEU A 86 20.55 -2.74 21.82
N ARG A 87 20.04 -3.81 21.21
CA ARG A 87 20.51 -4.28 19.90
C ARG A 87 20.27 -3.26 18.79
N LEU A 88 19.14 -2.56 18.81
CA LEU A 88 18.82 -1.52 17.84
C LEU A 88 19.75 -0.31 18.00
N LEU A 89 19.94 0.17 19.23
CA LEU A 89 20.81 1.31 19.52
C LEU A 89 22.27 1.00 19.17
N GLY A 90 22.76 -0.19 19.51
CA GLY A 90 24.10 -0.63 19.13
C GLY A 90 24.33 -0.68 17.62
N ARG A 91 23.28 -0.98 16.84
CA ARG A 91 23.36 -0.99 15.36
C ARG A 91 23.11 0.38 14.72
N GLY A 92 22.36 1.26 15.38
CA GLY A 92 21.94 2.56 14.87
C GLY A 92 20.86 2.52 13.78
N HIS A 93 20.37 1.35 13.38
CA HIS A 93 19.34 1.21 12.35
C HIS A 93 18.50 -0.08 12.49
N PHE A 94 17.26 -0.04 12.00
CA PHE A 94 16.39 -1.20 11.88
C PHE A 94 16.90 -2.14 10.78
N LEU A 95 16.75 -3.46 11.00
CA LEU A 95 17.04 -4.43 9.94
C LEU A 95 16.01 -4.32 8.81
N PRO A 96 16.39 -4.68 7.58
CA PRO A 96 15.42 -4.88 6.50
C PRO A 96 14.34 -5.87 6.94
N PRO A 97 13.06 -5.65 6.56
CA PRO A 97 11.98 -6.57 6.91
C PRO A 97 12.29 -8.00 6.42
N PRO A 98 11.97 -9.04 7.21
CA PRO A 98 12.21 -10.42 6.80
C PRO A 98 11.33 -10.79 5.59
N ARG A 99 11.69 -11.89 4.93
CA ARG A 99 11.02 -12.35 3.69
C ARG A 99 9.49 -12.39 3.80
N PRO A 100 8.86 -12.97 4.84
CA PRO A 100 7.39 -13.00 4.92
C PRO A 100 6.74 -11.61 4.97
N VAL A 101 7.39 -10.64 5.63
CA VAL A 101 6.89 -9.25 5.69
C VAL A 101 7.00 -8.57 4.33
N ARG A 102 8.11 -8.81 3.60
CA ARG A 102 8.27 -8.27 2.24
C ARG A 102 7.24 -8.86 1.27
N GLU A 103 7.02 -10.16 1.33
CA GLU A 103 6.03 -10.86 0.49
C GLU A 103 4.61 -10.37 0.81
N ALA A 104 4.27 -10.20 2.09
CA ALA A 104 2.97 -9.68 2.51
C ALA A 104 2.72 -8.24 2.00
N ILE A 105 3.75 -7.37 2.01
CA ILE A 105 3.66 -6.02 1.43
C ILE A 105 3.43 -6.09 -0.09
N GLN A 106 4.16 -6.96 -0.81
CA GLN A 106 4.00 -7.08 -2.27
C GLN A 106 2.62 -7.62 -2.64
N LYS A 107 2.13 -8.62 -1.90
CA LYS A 107 0.76 -9.12 -2.05
C LYS A 107 -0.26 -7.99 -1.83
N GLY A 108 -0.10 -7.22 -0.76
CA GLY A 108 -0.97 -6.07 -0.48
C GLY A 108 -0.95 -4.97 -1.54
N LYS A 109 0.22 -4.68 -2.13
CA LYS A 109 0.35 -3.76 -3.27
C LYS A 109 -0.49 -4.23 -4.46
N LYS A 110 -0.47 -5.54 -4.77
CA LYS A 110 -1.26 -6.11 -5.86
C LYS A 110 -2.76 -6.08 -5.55
N GLU A 111 -3.16 -6.54 -4.37
CA GLU A 111 -4.56 -6.62 -3.96
C GLU A 111 -5.25 -5.25 -3.90
N THR A 112 -4.53 -4.20 -3.48
CA THR A 112 -5.09 -2.84 -3.36
C THR A 112 -4.94 -2.00 -4.63
N ASN A 113 -4.31 -2.53 -5.67
CA ASN A 113 -4.08 -1.81 -6.92
C ASN A 113 -4.77 -2.50 -8.09
N ASN A 114 -6.03 -2.11 -8.33
CA ASN A 114 -6.79 -2.61 -9.47
C ASN A 114 -6.20 -2.29 -10.85
N VAL A 115 -5.23 -1.35 -10.97
CA VAL A 115 -4.48 -1.16 -12.22
C VAL A 115 -3.46 -2.27 -12.42
N LEU A 116 -2.85 -2.77 -11.34
CA LEU A 116 -1.99 -3.97 -11.42
C LEU A 116 -2.81 -5.20 -11.76
N GLY A 117 -3.98 -5.38 -11.14
CA GLY A 117 -4.89 -6.48 -11.50
C GLY A 117 -5.29 -6.43 -12.98
N TRP A 118 -5.57 -5.24 -13.52
CA TRP A 118 -5.83 -5.07 -14.94
C TRP A 118 -4.63 -5.41 -15.83
N ILE A 119 -3.43 -5.02 -15.43
CA ILE A 119 -2.19 -5.36 -16.14
C ILE A 119 -1.96 -6.88 -16.14
N ASP A 120 -2.14 -7.53 -15.00
CA ASP A 120 -1.93 -8.98 -14.84
C ASP A 120 -2.96 -9.78 -15.67
N ASP A 121 -4.20 -9.28 -15.81
CA ASP A 121 -5.27 -9.95 -16.58
C ASP A 121 -5.21 -9.70 -18.09
N VAL A 122 -4.87 -8.46 -18.49
CA VAL A 122 -4.92 -8.01 -19.89
C VAL A 122 -3.56 -8.11 -20.57
N GLU A 123 -2.47 -8.14 -19.81
CA GLU A 123 -1.08 -8.24 -20.30
C GLU A 123 -0.76 -7.25 -21.44
N PRO A 124 -0.99 -5.93 -21.26
CA PRO A 124 -0.76 -4.96 -22.32
C PRO A 124 0.72 -4.94 -22.75
N ALA A 125 0.95 -4.90 -24.05
CA ALA A 125 2.28 -4.94 -24.65
C ALA A 125 2.80 -3.55 -25.04
N ILE A 126 4.12 -3.36 -24.91
CA ILE A 126 4.80 -2.15 -25.39
C ILE A 126 5.26 -2.34 -26.83
N THR A 127 4.93 -1.39 -27.69
CA THR A 127 5.35 -1.36 -29.10
C THR A 127 6.39 -0.27 -29.34
N GLY A 128 6.98 -0.26 -30.55
CA GLY A 128 7.96 0.76 -30.92
C GLY A 128 7.36 2.14 -31.24
N ASN A 129 6.07 2.21 -31.59
CA ASN A 129 5.43 3.42 -32.10
C ASN A 129 4.14 3.76 -31.34
N PRO A 130 3.92 5.03 -30.93
CA PRO A 130 2.67 5.45 -30.32
C PRO A 130 1.48 5.39 -31.29
N ALA A 131 0.69 4.31 -31.21
CA ALA A 131 -0.44 4.06 -32.11
C ALA A 131 -1.79 3.94 -31.39
N THR A 132 -1.80 3.82 -30.07
CA THR A 132 -3.03 3.62 -29.31
C THR A 132 -3.47 4.92 -28.64
N PRO A 133 -4.71 5.39 -28.83
CA PRO A 133 -5.21 6.54 -28.11
C PRO A 133 -5.23 6.30 -26.61
N LYS A 134 -4.68 7.26 -25.86
CA LYS A 134 -4.62 7.27 -24.39
C LYS A 134 -6.01 7.12 -23.74
N ASP A 135 -7.04 7.66 -24.40
CA ASP A 135 -8.40 7.60 -23.89
C ASP A 135 -9.01 6.20 -24.07
N ASP A 136 -8.65 5.46 -25.14
CA ASP A 136 -9.15 4.11 -25.42
C ASP A 136 -8.61 3.09 -24.42
N LEU A 137 -7.32 3.21 -24.07
CA LEU A 137 -6.68 2.41 -23.03
C LEU A 137 -7.34 2.61 -21.66
N TYR A 138 -7.61 3.87 -21.30
CA TYR A 138 -8.31 4.15 -20.05
C TYR A 138 -9.77 3.67 -20.08
N ALA A 139 -10.45 3.72 -21.23
CA ALA A 139 -11.79 3.18 -21.40
C ALA A 139 -11.82 1.66 -21.20
N ALA A 140 -10.87 0.92 -21.79
CA ALA A 140 -10.74 -0.52 -21.62
C ALA A 140 -10.46 -0.91 -20.16
N TYR A 141 -9.56 -0.20 -19.47
CA TYR A 141 -9.35 -0.38 -18.03
C TYR A 141 -10.63 -0.13 -17.22
N ARG A 142 -11.35 0.96 -17.53
CA ARG A 142 -12.58 1.31 -16.81
C ARG A 142 -13.66 0.22 -16.97
N GLU A 143 -13.79 -0.32 -18.18
CA GLU A 143 -14.71 -1.42 -18.47
C GLU A 143 -14.33 -2.68 -17.69
N TRP A 144 -13.06 -3.09 -17.73
CA TRP A 144 -12.56 -4.23 -16.95
C TRP A 144 -12.77 -4.01 -15.44
N SER A 145 -12.50 -2.80 -14.93
CA SER A 145 -12.65 -2.48 -13.51
C SER A 145 -14.10 -2.68 -13.06
N LEU A 146 -15.06 -2.17 -13.83
CA LEU A 146 -16.49 -2.32 -13.56
C LEU A 146 -16.94 -3.79 -13.66
N LYS A 147 -16.46 -4.53 -14.66
CA LYS A 147 -16.76 -5.96 -14.84
C LYS A 147 -16.24 -6.81 -13.67
N ASN A 148 -15.11 -6.45 -13.09
CA ASN A 148 -14.49 -7.14 -11.95
C ASN A 148 -14.94 -6.58 -10.58
N GLY A 149 -15.95 -5.70 -10.55
CA GLY A 149 -16.50 -5.16 -9.30
C GLY A 149 -15.55 -4.23 -8.54
N THR A 150 -14.49 -3.74 -9.20
CA THR A 150 -13.56 -2.77 -8.60
C THR A 150 -13.90 -1.35 -9.07
N GLY A 151 -13.81 -0.37 -8.18
CA GLY A 151 -14.02 1.03 -8.54
C GLY A 151 -12.85 1.58 -9.38
N PRO A 152 -13.08 2.09 -10.60
CA PRO A 152 -11.99 2.60 -11.43
C PRO A 152 -11.34 3.82 -10.78
N VAL A 153 -10.01 3.88 -10.79
CA VAL A 153 -9.30 5.10 -10.38
C VAL A 153 -9.42 6.18 -11.47
N SER A 154 -9.15 7.44 -11.12
CA SER A 154 -9.14 8.51 -12.11
C SER A 154 -8.11 8.28 -13.21
N SER A 155 -8.35 8.81 -14.41
CA SER A 155 -7.43 8.70 -15.55
C SER A 155 -6.00 9.12 -15.19
N THR A 156 -5.83 10.21 -14.43
CA THR A 156 -4.52 10.64 -13.94
C THR A 156 -3.84 9.56 -13.09
N LYS A 157 -4.55 8.96 -12.13
CA LYS A 157 -4.01 7.89 -11.27
C LYS A 157 -3.68 6.63 -12.07
N PHE A 158 -4.54 6.27 -13.03
CA PHE A 158 -4.30 5.15 -13.95
C PHE A 158 -2.98 5.35 -14.70
N TRP A 159 -2.80 6.50 -15.35
CA TRP A 159 -1.60 6.80 -16.12
C TRP A 159 -0.33 6.93 -15.27
N THR A 160 -0.45 7.39 -14.01
CA THR A 160 0.67 7.35 -13.07
C THR A 160 1.08 5.91 -12.76
N ARG A 161 0.12 5.03 -12.47
CA ARG A 161 0.38 3.61 -12.14
C ARG A 161 0.88 2.80 -13.34
N ILE A 162 0.38 3.07 -14.53
CA ILE A 162 0.83 2.44 -15.77
C ILE A 162 2.31 2.75 -16.03
N ARG A 163 2.73 4.02 -15.93
CA ARG A 163 4.14 4.40 -16.13
C ARG A 163 5.09 3.86 -15.06
N GLN A 164 4.59 3.56 -13.86
CA GLN A 164 5.39 2.91 -12.82
C GLN A 164 5.73 1.46 -13.17
N ASN A 165 4.87 0.79 -13.95
CA ASN A 165 5.08 -0.59 -14.39
C ASN A 165 5.73 -0.68 -15.78
N TYR A 166 5.49 0.32 -16.62
CA TYR A 166 6.04 0.44 -17.97
C TYR A 166 6.75 1.79 -18.15
N PRO A 167 7.98 1.94 -17.66
CA PRO A 167 8.73 3.19 -17.76
C PRO A 167 9.09 3.58 -19.20
N GLU A 168 9.11 2.61 -20.13
CA GLU A 168 9.35 2.76 -21.57
C GLU A 168 8.16 3.31 -22.39
N ILE A 169 7.09 3.77 -21.73
CA ILE A 169 5.95 4.38 -22.44
C ILE A 169 6.35 5.69 -23.12
N LEU A 170 6.15 5.73 -24.43
CA LEU A 170 6.26 6.90 -25.29
C LEU A 170 4.87 7.53 -25.47
N GLU A 171 4.81 8.87 -25.46
CA GLU A 171 3.57 9.63 -25.63
C GLU A 171 3.77 10.70 -26.71
N GLU A 172 2.93 10.66 -27.75
CA GLU A 172 2.94 11.63 -28.84
C GLU A 172 1.58 12.33 -28.98
N ARG A 173 1.61 13.53 -29.56
CA ARG A 173 0.39 14.27 -29.91
C ARG A 173 0.15 14.11 -31.40
N GLU A 174 -1.00 13.57 -31.77
CA GLU A 174 -1.36 13.43 -33.17
C GLU A 174 -1.74 14.81 -33.75
N GLY A 175 -1.03 15.18 -34.82
CA GLY A 175 -1.01 16.52 -35.39
C GLY A 175 -1.80 16.66 -36.69
N SER A 176 -3.02 16.13 -36.80
CA SER A 176 -3.95 16.50 -37.87
C SER A 176 -5.39 16.09 -37.53
N GLY A 177 -6.06 16.85 -36.66
CA GLY A 177 -7.46 16.60 -36.28
C GLY A 177 -7.74 16.89 -34.80
N LYS A 178 -8.75 16.19 -34.22
CA LYS A 178 -9.03 16.21 -32.78
C LYS A 178 -7.72 15.84 -32.05
N ARG A 179 -7.17 16.78 -31.27
CA ARG A 179 -5.89 16.62 -30.54
C ARG A 179 -5.96 15.41 -29.61
N ARG A 180 -5.53 14.24 -30.07
CA ARG A 180 -5.46 13.00 -29.30
C ARG A 180 -4.03 12.76 -28.86
N ARG A 181 -3.89 12.15 -27.68
CA ARG A 181 -2.60 11.71 -27.13
C ARG A 181 -2.49 10.23 -27.41
N MET A 182 -1.42 9.84 -28.08
CA MET A 182 -1.15 8.47 -28.51
C MET A 182 -0.06 7.89 -27.62
N VAL A 183 -0.15 6.60 -27.32
CA VAL A 183 0.86 5.86 -26.54
C VAL A 183 1.24 4.57 -27.25
N ASN A 184 2.45 4.08 -26.99
CA ASN A 184 2.97 2.83 -27.53
C ASN A 184 2.59 1.61 -26.68
N VAL A 185 1.39 1.61 -26.12
CA VAL A 185 0.83 0.50 -25.33
C VAL A 185 -0.31 -0.09 -26.15
N VAL A 186 -0.34 -1.40 -26.36
CA VAL A 186 -1.43 -2.11 -27.04
C VAL A 186 -2.05 -3.14 -26.10
N LEU A 187 -3.35 -3.41 -26.29
CA LEU A 187 -4.11 -4.44 -25.58
C LEU A 187 -4.10 -5.74 -26.38
#